data_AF-A0A9E8N7E3-F1
#
_entry.id   AF-A0A9E8N7E3-F1
#
_cell.length_a   1.000
_cell.length_b   1.000
_cell.length_c   1.000
_cell.angle_alpha   90.00
_cell.angle_beta   90.00
_cell.angle_gamma   90.00
#
_symmetry.space_group_name_H-M   'P 1'
#
loop_
_entity.id
_entity.type
_entity.pdbx_description
1 polymer ?
#
loop_
_entity_poly.entity_id
_entity_poly.type
_entity_poly.pdbx_seq_one_letter_code
_entity_poly.pdbx_strand_id
1 'polypeptide(L)'
;MKNHTLGFIHSVWTDAVEPFVRSSWLFMAYGCIGAWQGQVPDKTKFTVAYSSILYPEAAAEMHKAFDYLAQSNVYLDKCLGKNTNGMPRGTIIESWSNPFLPYYLKNTNEHSDDFRNARKLSEEAQGQLILALAKCNKKDNAFINSLLVAARLMTYSATRYLWAKTMCDRWDESMLRRKKNDFVVYDITHICHGLLIDVMDENGELKTAYQQAWLSENMPYRMNTILGRFDVEYALWQKLFLKVIDYRIQNKPEHVADQSFQALFRPDF
;
A
#
# COMPACT_ATOMS: atom_id res chain seq x y z
N MET A 1 -2.52 39.03 -13.41
CA MET A 1 -1.58 37.88 -13.36
C MET A 1 -0.18 38.40 -13.10
N LYS A 2 0.52 37.89 -12.08
CA LYS A 2 1.81 38.44 -11.61
C LYS A 2 2.99 38.22 -12.57
N ASN A 3 2.95 37.15 -13.38
CA ASN A 3 4.10 36.68 -14.16
C ASN A 3 3.90 36.72 -15.69
N HIS A 4 2.79 37.30 -16.20
CA HIS A 4 2.48 37.35 -17.64
C HIS A 4 2.59 36.00 -18.40
N THR A 5 2.33 34.89 -17.71
CA THR A 5 2.43 33.54 -18.28
C THR A 5 1.35 33.29 -19.33
N LEU A 6 1.74 32.78 -20.51
CA LEU A 6 0.84 32.53 -21.65
C LEU A 6 0.28 31.10 -21.71
N GLY A 7 0.85 30.17 -20.96
CA GLY A 7 0.46 28.76 -21.00
C GLY A 7 0.90 28.00 -19.76
N PHE A 8 0.25 26.87 -19.53
CA PHE A 8 0.51 26.02 -18.38
C PHE A 8 0.67 24.58 -18.85
N ILE A 9 1.76 23.93 -18.46
CA ILE A 9 2.03 22.53 -18.76
C ILE A 9 1.87 21.75 -17.45
N HIS A 10 1.00 20.74 -17.48
CA HIS A 10 0.82 19.82 -16.38
C HIS A 10 1.43 18.47 -16.78
N SER A 11 2.53 18.08 -16.15
CA SER A 11 3.26 16.85 -16.45
C SER A 11 3.04 15.80 -15.37
N VAL A 12 2.71 14.58 -15.76
CA VAL A 12 2.77 13.40 -14.89
C VAL A 12 3.96 12.55 -15.35
N TRP A 13 4.94 12.41 -14.47
CA TRP A 13 6.14 11.60 -14.72
C TRP A 13 5.95 10.23 -14.07
N THR A 14 6.13 9.17 -14.86
CA THR A 14 5.99 7.77 -14.43
C THR A 14 7.36 7.11 -14.29
N ASP A 15 8.33 7.82 -13.69
CA ASP A 15 9.75 7.47 -13.55
C ASP A 15 10.00 6.06 -12.93
N ALA A 16 10.85 5.90 -11.91
CA ALA A 16 10.98 4.61 -11.20
C ALA A 16 9.77 4.30 -10.28
N VAL A 17 8.63 4.97 -10.51
CA VAL A 17 7.43 5.03 -9.65
C VAL A 17 6.27 4.18 -10.19
N GLU A 18 5.16 4.16 -9.43
CA GLU A 18 3.90 3.48 -9.77
C GLU A 18 3.35 4.08 -11.08
N PRO A 19 3.33 3.33 -12.19
CA PRO A 19 3.06 3.89 -13.52
C PRO A 19 1.57 3.85 -13.90
N PHE A 20 0.66 3.66 -12.94
CA PHE A 20 -0.77 3.82 -13.20
C PHE A 20 -1.11 5.29 -13.42
N VAL A 21 -1.35 5.64 -14.68
CA VAL A 21 -1.66 7.01 -15.09
C VAL A 21 -3.09 7.36 -14.67
N ARG A 22 -4.03 6.40 -14.73
CA ARG A 22 -5.44 6.62 -14.36
C ARG A 22 -5.63 7.20 -12.96
N SER A 23 -4.83 6.77 -11.99
CA SER A 23 -4.86 7.30 -10.61
C SER A 23 -4.54 8.80 -10.54
N SER A 24 -3.87 9.34 -11.57
CA SER A 24 -3.50 10.75 -11.67
C SER A 24 -4.53 11.61 -12.42
N TRP A 25 -5.58 11.02 -13.02
CA TRP A 25 -6.50 11.76 -13.90
C TRP A 25 -7.28 12.87 -13.19
N LEU A 26 -7.76 12.61 -11.96
CA LEU A 26 -8.43 13.63 -11.14
C LEU A 26 -7.50 14.84 -10.89
N PHE A 27 -6.25 14.57 -10.54
CA PHE A 27 -5.24 15.60 -10.29
C PHE A 27 -4.90 16.39 -11.57
N MET A 28 -4.75 15.71 -12.71
CA MET A 28 -4.56 16.38 -14.00
C MET A 28 -5.75 17.29 -14.35
N ALA A 29 -6.98 16.79 -14.20
CA ALA A 29 -8.17 17.58 -14.46
C ALA A 29 -8.25 18.81 -13.53
N TYR A 30 -7.89 18.66 -12.25
CA TYR A 30 -7.83 19.75 -11.27
C TYR A 30 -6.83 20.84 -11.67
N GLY A 31 -5.62 20.46 -12.08
CA GLY A 31 -4.59 21.39 -12.57
C GLY A 31 -5.03 22.13 -13.83
N CYS A 32 -5.59 21.39 -14.81
CA CYS A 32 -6.07 21.96 -16.07
C CYS A 32 -7.19 22.98 -15.87
N ILE A 33 -8.20 22.68 -15.03
CA ILE A 33 -9.31 23.62 -14.81
C ILE A 33 -8.84 24.88 -14.09
N GLY A 34 -7.90 24.75 -13.15
CA GLY A 34 -7.33 25.90 -12.44
C GLY A 34 -6.58 26.85 -13.36
N ALA A 35 -5.82 26.30 -14.32
CA ALA A 35 -5.17 27.07 -15.36
C ALA A 35 -6.17 27.74 -16.32
N TRP A 36 -7.22 27.01 -16.73
CA TRP A 36 -8.24 27.52 -17.64
C TRP A 36 -9.04 28.69 -17.06
N GLN A 37 -9.50 28.59 -15.81
CA GLN A 37 -10.33 29.61 -15.17
C GLN A 37 -9.54 30.73 -14.49
N GLY A 38 -8.20 30.59 -14.39
CA GLY A 38 -7.32 31.57 -13.76
C GLY A 38 -7.40 31.63 -12.23
N GLN A 39 -8.12 30.70 -11.60
CA GLN A 39 -8.26 30.59 -10.14
C GLN A 39 -8.20 29.12 -9.73
N VAL A 40 -7.58 28.83 -8.59
CA VAL A 40 -7.52 27.46 -8.06
C VAL A 40 -8.92 27.05 -7.57
N PRO A 41 -9.52 25.95 -8.07
CA PRO A 41 -10.83 25.51 -7.62
C PRO A 41 -10.77 25.03 -6.16
N ASP A 42 -11.90 25.15 -5.46
CA ASP A 42 -12.09 24.44 -4.20
C ASP A 42 -12.03 22.92 -4.44
N LYS A 43 -11.21 22.20 -3.66
CA LYS A 43 -10.94 20.77 -3.88
C LYS A 43 -12.19 19.92 -3.69
N THR A 44 -13.01 20.22 -2.69
CA THR A 44 -14.22 19.46 -2.39
C THR A 44 -15.28 19.68 -3.45
N LYS A 45 -15.55 20.93 -3.83
CA LYS A 45 -16.49 21.23 -4.92
C LYS A 45 -16.03 20.63 -6.24
N PHE A 46 -14.73 20.67 -6.53
CA PHE A 46 -14.17 20.08 -7.74
C PHE A 46 -14.35 18.57 -7.79
N THR A 47 -14.00 17.84 -6.74
CA THR A 47 -14.11 16.37 -6.71
C THR A 47 -15.56 15.90 -6.83
N VAL A 48 -16.51 16.59 -6.18
CA VAL A 48 -17.95 16.34 -6.35
C VAL A 48 -18.39 16.54 -7.80
N ALA A 49 -18.01 17.67 -8.41
CA ALA A 49 -18.37 17.98 -9.80
C ALA A 49 -17.72 16.98 -10.79
N TYR A 50 -16.43 16.68 -10.59
CA TYR A 50 -15.69 15.71 -11.41
C TYR A 50 -16.35 14.34 -11.37
N SER A 51 -16.66 13.81 -10.19
CA SER A 51 -17.33 12.52 -10.05
C SER A 51 -18.71 12.51 -10.70
N SER A 52 -19.47 13.60 -10.59
CA SER A 52 -20.80 13.72 -11.19
C SER A 52 -20.78 13.76 -12.72
N ILE A 53 -19.75 14.39 -13.31
CA ILE A 53 -19.62 14.52 -14.76
C ILE A 53 -19.03 13.25 -15.38
N LEU A 54 -17.96 12.71 -14.78
CA LEU A 54 -17.23 11.57 -15.36
C LEU A 54 -17.90 10.23 -15.03
N TYR A 55 -18.51 10.10 -13.85
CA TYR A 55 -19.09 8.86 -13.35
C TYR A 55 -20.53 9.06 -12.82
N PRO A 56 -21.47 9.55 -13.65
CA PRO A 56 -22.79 10.00 -13.18
C PRO A 56 -23.57 8.92 -12.41
N GLU A 57 -23.45 7.64 -12.80
CA GLU A 57 -24.14 6.51 -12.16
C GLU A 57 -23.53 6.06 -10.83
N ALA A 58 -22.26 6.43 -10.57
CA ALA A 58 -21.50 6.06 -9.38
C ALA A 58 -20.87 7.28 -8.69
N ALA A 59 -21.45 8.47 -8.90
CA ALA A 59 -20.81 9.74 -8.55
C ALA A 59 -20.51 9.86 -7.06
N ALA A 60 -21.44 9.40 -6.21
CA ALA A 60 -21.30 9.47 -4.76
C ALA A 60 -20.18 8.55 -4.27
N GLU A 61 -20.11 7.33 -4.78
CA GLU A 61 -19.10 6.33 -4.46
C GLU A 61 -17.72 6.79 -4.92
N MET A 62 -17.62 7.28 -6.16
CA MET A 62 -16.36 7.77 -6.73
C MET A 62 -15.82 8.97 -5.95
N HIS A 63 -16.68 9.93 -5.60
CA HIS A 63 -16.29 11.07 -4.77
C HIS A 63 -15.71 10.62 -3.42
N LYS A 64 -16.41 9.74 -2.70
CA LYS A 64 -15.92 9.21 -1.41
C LYS A 64 -14.63 8.41 -1.56
N ALA A 65 -14.50 7.60 -2.62
CA ALA A 65 -13.27 6.87 -2.90
C ALA A 65 -12.08 7.82 -3.09
N PHE A 66 -12.25 8.89 -3.87
CA PHE A 66 -11.19 9.90 -4.05
C PHE A 66 -10.81 10.57 -2.73
N ASP A 67 -11.78 10.94 -1.90
CA ASP A 67 -11.52 11.58 -0.61
C ASP A 67 -10.77 10.64 0.35
N TYR A 68 -11.15 9.36 0.38
CA TYR A 68 -10.47 8.37 1.22
C TYR A 68 -9.06 8.05 0.73
N LEU A 69 -8.84 7.92 -0.59
CA LEU A 69 -7.51 7.76 -1.17
C LEU A 69 -6.61 8.96 -0.84
N ALA A 70 -7.12 10.18 -1.00
CA ALA A 70 -6.38 11.39 -0.70
C ALA A 70 -5.99 11.46 0.79
N GLN A 71 -6.92 11.14 1.70
CA GLN A 71 -6.64 11.12 3.14
C GLN A 71 -5.67 10.00 3.53
N SER A 72 -5.81 8.80 2.94
CA SER A 72 -4.86 7.70 3.15
C SER A 72 -3.45 8.10 2.73
N ASN A 73 -3.30 8.80 1.61
CA ASN A 73 -2.00 9.29 1.16
C ASN A 73 -1.39 10.31 2.13
N VAL A 74 -2.20 11.21 2.71
CA VAL A 74 -1.73 12.16 3.74
C VAL A 74 -1.16 11.45 4.96
N TYR A 75 -1.73 10.30 5.36
CA TYR A 75 -1.18 9.50 6.45
C TYR A 75 0.08 8.74 6.02
N LEU A 76 0.10 8.13 4.83
CA LEU A 76 1.30 7.45 4.31
C LEU A 76 2.48 8.39 4.13
N ASP A 77 2.26 9.64 3.72
CA ASP A 77 3.32 10.66 3.57
C ASP A 77 3.99 11.02 4.91
N LYS A 78 3.31 10.80 6.04
CA LYS A 78 3.94 10.94 7.36
C LYS A 78 4.84 9.76 7.68
N CYS A 79 4.52 8.58 7.16
CA CYS A 79 5.21 7.34 7.46
C CYS A 79 6.38 7.05 6.50
N LEU A 80 6.23 7.34 5.21
CA LEU A 80 7.14 6.87 4.15
C LEU A 80 7.63 8.04 3.27
N GLY A 81 8.73 7.84 2.57
CA GLY A 81 9.31 8.81 1.62
C GLY A 81 10.32 9.77 2.23
N LYS A 82 10.76 9.52 3.47
CA LYS A 82 11.72 10.35 4.23
C LYS A 82 13.14 9.76 4.29
N ASN A 83 13.32 8.48 3.95
CA ASN A 83 14.55 7.71 4.07
C ASN A 83 15.27 7.47 2.74
N THR A 84 14.99 8.28 1.72
CA THR A 84 15.55 8.05 0.37
C THR A 84 16.88 8.78 0.14
N ASN A 85 17.39 9.56 1.11
CA ASN A 85 18.68 10.29 1.03
C ASN A 85 18.92 11.02 -0.30
N GLY A 86 17.88 11.60 -0.91
CA GLY A 86 17.98 12.35 -2.17
C GLY A 86 17.73 11.53 -3.44
N MET A 87 17.54 10.21 -3.35
CA MET A 87 16.86 9.44 -4.40
C MET A 87 15.44 9.98 -4.60
N PRO A 88 14.84 9.85 -5.81
CA PRO A 88 13.50 10.37 -6.11
C PRO A 88 12.55 10.10 -4.94
N ARG A 89 12.15 11.20 -4.28
CA ARG A 89 11.30 11.13 -3.10
C ARG A 89 9.96 10.54 -3.54
N GLY A 90 9.52 9.52 -2.83
CA GLY A 90 8.27 8.88 -3.11
C GLY A 90 8.05 7.76 -2.12
N THR A 91 6.80 7.64 -1.68
CA THR A 91 6.31 6.54 -0.85
C THR A 91 6.73 5.19 -1.42
N ILE A 92 6.78 5.03 -2.74
CA ILE A 92 6.97 3.73 -3.39
C ILE A 92 8.28 2.98 -3.11
N ILE A 93 9.46 3.64 -3.09
CA ILE A 93 10.72 2.94 -2.82
C ILE A 93 10.66 2.33 -1.41
N GLU A 94 10.13 3.12 -0.49
CA GLU A 94 9.92 2.67 0.88
C GLU A 94 8.75 1.69 0.97
N SER A 95 7.67 1.81 0.19
CA SER A 95 6.54 0.87 0.18
C SER A 95 6.95 -0.57 -0.14
N TRP A 96 8.08 -0.77 -0.83
CA TRP A 96 8.64 -2.09 -1.15
C TRP A 96 9.88 -2.44 -0.33
N SER A 97 10.29 -1.60 0.61
CA SER A 97 11.46 -1.85 1.45
C SER A 97 11.16 -2.90 2.52
N ASN A 98 12.19 -3.65 2.93
CA ASN A 98 12.06 -4.64 4.00
C ASN A 98 11.58 -3.98 5.31
N PRO A 99 10.40 -4.33 5.82
CA PRO A 99 9.79 -3.65 6.97
C PRO A 99 10.48 -3.97 8.29
N PHE A 100 11.37 -4.96 8.32
CA PHE A 100 12.14 -5.35 9.50
C PHE A 100 13.48 -4.63 9.65
N LEU A 101 13.88 -3.78 8.70
CA LEU A 101 15.11 -2.99 8.89
C LEU A 101 14.93 -2.03 10.09
N PRO A 102 16.00 -1.74 10.86
CA PRO A 102 15.90 -0.95 12.09
C PRO A 102 15.20 0.40 11.90
N TYR A 103 15.47 1.10 10.80
CA TYR A 103 14.80 2.36 10.47
C TYR A 103 13.29 2.17 10.37
N TYR A 104 12.82 1.18 9.62
CA TYR A 104 11.40 0.99 9.35
C TYR A 104 10.64 0.46 10.56
N LEU A 105 11.24 -0.41 11.37
CA LEU A 105 10.64 -0.83 12.64
C LEU A 105 10.47 0.35 13.61
N LYS A 106 11.52 1.18 13.75
CA LYS A 106 11.45 2.40 14.56
C LYS A 106 10.36 3.34 14.04
N ASN A 107 10.35 3.62 12.74
CA ASN A 107 9.36 4.47 12.10
C ASN A 107 7.93 3.92 12.27
N THR A 108 7.72 2.61 12.15
CA THR A 108 6.42 1.97 12.37
C THR A 108 5.95 2.06 13.82
N ASN A 109 6.87 2.00 14.78
CA ASN A 109 6.55 2.24 16.19
C ASN A 109 6.11 3.70 16.43
N GLU A 110 6.84 4.67 15.87
CA GLU A 110 6.57 6.10 16.03
C GLU A 110 5.27 6.53 15.32
N HIS A 111 4.94 5.90 14.19
CA HIS A 111 3.80 6.26 13.34
C HIS A 111 2.73 5.16 13.27
N SER A 112 2.56 4.34 14.31
CA SER A 112 1.62 3.20 14.27
C SER A 112 0.18 3.64 13.97
N ASP A 113 -0.27 4.74 14.56
CA ASP A 113 -1.62 5.27 14.31
C ASP A 113 -1.77 5.84 12.91
N ASP A 114 -0.74 6.50 12.36
CA ASP A 114 -0.76 6.99 10.99
C ASP A 114 -0.84 5.81 10.00
N PHE A 115 -0.06 4.74 10.20
CA PHE A 115 -0.18 3.52 9.38
C PHE A 115 -1.57 2.86 9.50
N ARG A 116 -2.15 2.78 10.70
CA ARG A 116 -3.51 2.23 10.90
C ARG A 116 -4.57 3.07 10.19
N ASN A 117 -4.46 4.40 10.27
CA ASN A 117 -5.38 5.31 9.60
C ASN A 117 -5.24 5.24 8.08
N ALA A 118 -4.00 5.18 7.57
CA ALA A 118 -3.74 4.95 6.14
C ALA A 118 -4.43 3.68 5.65
N ARG A 119 -4.19 2.56 6.33
CA ARG A 119 -4.81 1.26 6.02
C ARG A 119 -6.34 1.33 6.05
N LYS A 120 -6.92 1.86 7.12
CA LYS A 120 -8.37 1.97 7.27
C LYS A 120 -8.99 2.77 6.12
N LEU A 121 -8.43 3.93 5.81
CA LEU A 121 -8.98 4.80 4.76
C LEU A 121 -8.83 4.18 3.38
N SER A 122 -7.74 3.47 3.11
CA SER A 122 -7.59 2.76 1.84
C SER A 122 -8.56 1.56 1.73
N GLU A 123 -8.86 0.86 2.82
CA GLU A 123 -9.94 -0.17 2.87
C GLU A 123 -11.33 0.45 2.62
N GLU A 124 -11.63 1.60 3.23
CA GLU A 124 -12.88 2.34 2.97
C GLU A 124 -13.00 2.77 1.50
N ALA A 125 -11.89 3.21 0.88
CA ALA A 125 -11.85 3.51 -0.55
C ALA A 125 -12.14 2.28 -1.40
N GLN A 126 -11.58 1.11 -1.08
CA GLN A 126 -11.89 -0.15 -1.77
C GLN A 126 -13.40 -0.46 -1.69
N GLY A 127 -14.00 -0.31 -0.52
CA GLY A 127 -15.44 -0.52 -0.34
C GLY A 127 -16.28 0.39 -1.25
N GLN A 128 -15.93 1.67 -1.35
CA GLN A 128 -16.60 2.60 -2.27
C GLN A 128 -16.39 2.22 -3.74
N LEU A 129 -15.18 1.82 -4.14
CA LEU A 129 -14.88 1.44 -5.53
C LEU A 129 -15.61 0.14 -5.93
N ILE A 130 -15.77 -0.82 -5.02
CA ILE A 130 -16.59 -2.03 -5.25
C ILE A 130 -18.05 -1.65 -5.47
N LEU A 131 -18.60 -0.75 -4.64
CA LEU A 131 -19.96 -0.25 -4.82
C LEU A 131 -20.12 0.53 -6.15
N ALA A 132 -19.08 1.30 -6.54
CA ALA A 132 -19.05 2.00 -7.81
C ALA A 132 -19.10 1.02 -9.00
N LEU A 133 -18.30 -0.05 -8.97
CA LEU A 133 -18.29 -1.11 -10.01
C LEU A 133 -19.65 -1.79 -10.17
N ALA A 134 -20.42 -1.93 -9.09
CA ALA A 134 -21.75 -2.52 -9.14
C ALA A 134 -22.79 -1.61 -9.83
N LYS A 135 -22.52 -0.30 -9.94
CA LYS A 135 -23.47 0.71 -10.43
C LYS A 135 -23.05 1.40 -11.72
N CYS A 136 -21.76 1.47 -12.00
CA CYS A 136 -21.23 2.27 -13.10
C CYS A 136 -21.55 1.68 -14.49
N ASN A 137 -21.43 2.53 -15.50
CA ASN A 137 -21.41 2.06 -16.88
C ASN A 137 -20.21 1.15 -17.12
N LYS A 138 -20.39 0.11 -17.95
CA LYS A 138 -19.30 -0.83 -18.31
C LYS A 138 -18.04 -0.17 -18.85
N LYS A 139 -18.17 1.01 -19.49
CA LYS A 139 -17.04 1.79 -20.01
C LYS A 139 -16.12 2.31 -18.90
N ASP A 140 -16.64 2.49 -17.68
CA ASP A 140 -15.91 3.04 -16.55
C ASP A 140 -15.18 1.94 -15.73
N ASN A 141 -15.53 0.66 -15.95
CA ASN A 141 -15.00 -0.48 -15.20
C ASN A 141 -13.47 -0.51 -15.17
N ALA A 142 -12.81 -0.29 -16.32
CA ALA A 142 -11.35 -0.36 -16.39
C ALA A 142 -10.69 0.72 -15.50
N PHE A 143 -11.28 1.92 -15.47
CA PHE A 143 -10.78 3.01 -14.64
C PHE A 143 -10.97 2.72 -13.15
N ILE A 144 -12.17 2.29 -12.77
CA ILE A 144 -12.51 2.02 -11.37
C ILE A 144 -11.70 0.81 -10.86
N ASN A 145 -11.47 -0.20 -11.68
CA ASN A 145 -10.58 -1.31 -11.34
C ASN A 145 -9.12 -0.87 -11.13
N SER A 146 -8.56 0.00 -11.97
CA SER A 146 -7.22 0.56 -11.75
C SER A 146 -7.12 1.29 -10.41
N LEU A 147 -8.13 2.08 -10.04
CA LEU A 147 -8.19 2.74 -8.74
C LEU A 147 -8.34 1.75 -7.58
N LEU A 148 -9.11 0.67 -7.76
CA LEU A 148 -9.25 -0.37 -6.74
C LEU A 148 -7.92 -1.05 -6.45
N VAL A 149 -7.14 -1.36 -7.49
CA VAL A 149 -5.78 -1.88 -7.32
C VAL A 149 -4.88 -0.86 -6.61
N ALA A 150 -4.97 0.42 -6.94
CA ALA A 150 -4.21 1.47 -6.23
C ALA A 150 -4.59 1.54 -4.74
N ALA A 151 -5.88 1.45 -4.41
CA ALA A 151 -6.36 1.41 -3.02
C ALA A 151 -5.84 0.17 -2.28
N ARG A 152 -5.81 -1.00 -2.94
CA ARG A 152 -5.23 -2.22 -2.40
C ARG A 152 -3.72 -2.10 -2.18
N LEU A 153 -2.98 -1.50 -3.11
CA LEU A 153 -1.55 -1.22 -2.95
C LEU A 153 -1.26 -0.33 -1.74
N MET A 154 -2.06 0.71 -1.51
CA MET A 154 -1.92 1.57 -0.33
C MET A 154 -2.21 0.79 0.97
N THR A 155 -3.24 -0.05 0.94
CA THR A 155 -3.60 -0.93 2.07
C THR A 155 -2.48 -1.90 2.38
N TYR A 156 -1.99 -2.62 1.37
CA TYR A 156 -0.88 -3.57 1.50
C TYR A 156 0.40 -2.87 1.99
N SER A 157 0.70 -1.68 1.46
CA SER A 157 1.84 -0.86 1.90
C SER A 157 1.77 -0.52 3.39
N ALA A 158 0.61 -0.21 3.95
CA ALA A 158 0.49 0.01 5.38
C ALA A 158 0.54 -1.31 6.19
N THR A 159 -0.14 -2.34 5.68
CA THR A 159 -0.27 -3.64 6.34
C THR A 159 1.07 -4.34 6.55
N ARG A 160 1.97 -4.36 5.56
CA ARG A 160 3.30 -5.01 5.68
C ARG A 160 4.13 -4.48 6.85
N TYR A 161 4.09 -3.17 7.10
CA TYR A 161 4.80 -2.54 8.21
C TYR A 161 4.16 -2.88 9.55
N LEU A 162 2.82 -2.74 9.63
CA LEU A 162 2.06 -3.10 10.82
C LEU A 162 2.24 -4.57 11.21
N TRP A 163 2.29 -5.47 10.23
CA TRP A 163 2.51 -6.89 10.48
C TRP A 163 3.93 -7.22 10.89
N ALA A 164 4.96 -6.63 10.27
CA ALA A 164 6.34 -6.80 10.72
C ALA A 164 6.49 -6.40 12.20
N LYS A 165 5.91 -5.24 12.58
CA LYS A 165 5.83 -4.81 13.99
C LYS A 165 5.07 -5.83 14.85
N THR A 166 3.89 -6.27 14.41
CA THR A 166 3.06 -7.22 15.17
C THR A 166 3.77 -8.55 15.42
N MET A 167 4.47 -9.10 14.43
CA MET A 167 5.26 -10.33 14.58
C MET A 167 6.36 -10.15 15.63
N CYS A 168 7.10 -9.05 15.56
CA CYS A 168 8.16 -8.74 16.52
C CYS A 168 7.60 -8.58 17.94
N ASP A 169 6.56 -7.76 18.10
CA ASP A 169 5.93 -7.48 19.39
C ASP A 169 5.40 -8.77 20.03
N ARG A 170 4.65 -9.59 19.27
CA ARG A 170 4.05 -10.83 19.79
C ARG A 170 5.12 -11.83 20.19
N TRP A 171 6.17 -11.99 19.37
CA TRP A 171 7.30 -12.85 19.69
C TRP A 171 8.00 -12.40 20.97
N ASP A 172 8.42 -11.14 21.03
CA ASP A 172 9.21 -10.63 22.15
C ASP A 172 8.39 -10.63 23.45
N GLU A 173 7.10 -10.30 23.36
CA GLU A 173 6.13 -10.41 24.46
C GLU A 173 6.06 -11.84 25.03
N SER A 174 5.92 -12.83 24.16
CA SER A 174 5.76 -14.24 24.50
C SER A 174 7.07 -14.85 25.02
N MET A 175 8.13 -14.76 24.21
CA MET A 175 9.40 -15.44 24.42
C MET A 175 10.33 -14.71 25.40
N LEU A 176 10.32 -13.38 25.42
CA LEU A 176 11.25 -12.62 26.25
C LEU A 176 10.62 -12.10 27.53
N ARG A 177 9.40 -11.54 27.45
CA ARG A 177 8.76 -10.94 28.62
C ARG A 177 8.02 -11.96 29.48
N ARG A 178 7.12 -12.74 28.88
CA ARG A 178 6.34 -13.77 29.59
C ARG A 178 7.11 -15.06 29.85
N LYS A 179 8.17 -15.29 29.07
CA LYS A 179 8.95 -16.54 29.07
C LYS A 179 8.04 -17.77 28.89
N LYS A 180 7.08 -17.68 27.97
CA LYS A 180 6.10 -18.74 27.72
C LYS A 180 5.81 -18.83 26.23
N ASN A 181 5.97 -20.02 25.65
CA ASN A 181 5.60 -20.29 24.26
C ASN A 181 4.07 -20.48 24.13
N ASP A 182 3.31 -19.40 24.24
CA ASP A 182 1.84 -19.36 24.25
C ASP A 182 1.25 -19.18 22.84
N PHE A 183 1.46 -20.18 21.97
CA PHE A 183 0.95 -20.21 20.58
C PHE A 183 1.53 -19.15 19.64
N VAL A 184 2.53 -18.36 20.05
CA VAL A 184 3.09 -17.29 19.20
C VAL A 184 3.66 -17.79 17.87
N VAL A 185 4.29 -18.98 17.86
CA VAL A 185 4.76 -19.61 16.62
C VAL A 185 3.57 -19.92 15.70
N TYR A 186 2.50 -20.49 16.26
CA TYR A 186 1.29 -20.82 15.53
C TYR A 186 0.65 -19.56 14.94
N ASP A 187 0.52 -18.49 15.72
CA ASP A 187 -0.05 -17.22 15.28
C ASP A 187 0.75 -16.58 14.12
N ILE A 188 2.07 -16.72 14.13
CA ILE A 188 2.93 -16.20 13.06
C ILE A 188 2.89 -17.09 11.80
N THR A 189 2.86 -18.42 11.94
CA THR A 189 3.09 -19.37 10.83
C THR A 189 1.94 -20.33 10.54
N HIS A 190 0.74 -20.15 11.09
CA HIS A 190 -0.35 -21.08 10.80
C HIS A 190 -0.64 -21.11 9.29
N ILE A 191 -0.65 -22.31 8.71
CA ILE A 191 -0.71 -22.51 7.25
C ILE A 191 -1.98 -21.97 6.57
N CYS A 192 -3.04 -21.67 7.31
CA CYS A 192 -4.31 -21.19 6.76
C CYS A 192 -4.65 -19.74 7.11
N HIS A 193 -4.01 -19.16 8.15
CA HIS A 193 -4.37 -17.83 8.66
C HIS A 193 -3.31 -17.26 9.61
N GLY A 194 -2.05 -17.60 9.41
CA GLY A 194 -0.92 -17.05 10.17
C GLY A 194 -0.50 -15.72 9.55
N LEU A 195 0.07 -14.81 10.35
CA LEU A 195 0.46 -13.47 9.88
C LEU A 195 1.35 -13.51 8.62
N LEU A 196 2.23 -14.50 8.48
CA LEU A 196 3.08 -14.67 7.30
C LEU A 196 2.33 -15.25 6.10
N ILE A 197 1.32 -16.08 6.32
CA ILE A 197 0.50 -16.64 5.24
C ILE A 197 -0.42 -15.54 4.70
N ASP A 198 -1.11 -14.82 5.58
CA ASP A 198 -2.06 -13.78 5.18
C ASP A 198 -1.40 -12.68 4.32
N VAL A 199 -0.15 -12.31 4.62
CA VAL A 199 0.59 -11.32 3.81
C VAL A 199 1.02 -11.86 2.46
N MET A 200 1.39 -13.14 2.39
CA MET A 200 1.76 -13.78 1.13
C MET A 200 0.54 -13.95 0.21
N ASP A 201 -0.60 -14.33 0.76
CA ASP A 201 -1.85 -14.52 0.03
C ASP A 201 -2.35 -13.18 -0.55
N GLU A 202 -2.41 -12.11 0.27
CA GLU A 202 -2.78 -10.78 -0.22
C GLU A 202 -1.80 -10.28 -1.30
N ASN A 203 -0.49 -10.47 -1.10
CA ASN A 203 0.52 -10.08 -2.09
C ASN A 203 0.35 -10.82 -3.42
N GLY A 204 0.09 -12.14 -3.38
CA GLY A 204 -0.11 -12.97 -4.56
C GLY A 204 -1.36 -12.60 -5.34
N GLU A 205 -2.47 -12.38 -4.65
CA GLU A 205 -3.71 -11.92 -5.28
C GLU A 205 -3.54 -10.50 -5.88
N LEU A 206 -2.94 -9.59 -5.12
CA LEU A 206 -2.69 -8.22 -5.56
C LEU A 206 -1.74 -8.15 -6.76
N LYS A 207 -0.72 -9.02 -6.84
CA LYS A 207 0.15 -9.14 -8.02
C LYS A 207 -0.66 -9.43 -9.29
N THR A 208 -1.62 -10.35 -9.19
CA THR A 208 -2.47 -10.74 -10.33
C THR A 208 -3.40 -9.60 -10.73
N ALA A 209 -4.06 -8.96 -9.76
CA ALA A 209 -4.92 -7.80 -10.00
C ALA A 209 -4.12 -6.62 -10.61
N TYR A 210 -2.90 -6.40 -10.13
CA TYR A 210 -1.99 -5.39 -10.64
C TYR A 210 -1.60 -5.64 -12.10
N GLN A 211 -1.26 -6.88 -12.46
CA GLN A 211 -0.96 -7.26 -13.84
C GLN A 211 -2.15 -7.01 -14.77
N GLN A 212 -3.37 -7.33 -14.34
CA GLN A 212 -4.59 -7.10 -15.12
C GLN A 212 -4.86 -5.60 -15.31
N ALA A 213 -4.74 -4.80 -14.25
CA ALA A 213 -4.89 -3.35 -14.32
C ALA A 213 -3.83 -2.72 -15.24
N TRP A 214 -2.58 -3.19 -15.17
CA TRP A 214 -1.51 -2.77 -16.07
C TRP A 214 -1.89 -2.96 -17.53
N LEU A 215 -2.24 -4.19 -17.92
CA LEU A 215 -2.54 -4.53 -19.32
C LEU A 215 -3.80 -3.82 -19.84
N SER A 216 -4.62 -3.28 -18.94
CA SER A 216 -5.78 -2.49 -19.32
C SER A 216 -5.44 -1.04 -19.69
N GLU A 217 -4.28 -0.50 -19.30
CA GLU A 217 -3.90 0.90 -19.56
C GLU A 217 -2.51 1.10 -20.19
N ASN A 218 -1.62 0.11 -20.09
CA ASN A 218 -0.22 0.18 -20.51
C ASN A 218 0.15 -1.00 -21.44
N MET A 219 1.14 -0.77 -22.30
CA MET A 219 1.82 -1.86 -23.03
C MET A 219 2.64 -2.73 -22.06
N PRO A 220 2.94 -4.00 -22.39
CA PRO A 220 3.69 -4.90 -21.49
C PRO A 220 5.12 -4.45 -21.11
N TYR A 221 5.66 -3.44 -21.79
CA TYR A 221 6.98 -2.89 -21.51
C TYR A 221 7.08 -2.41 -20.04
N ARG A 222 8.15 -2.78 -19.32
CA ARG A 222 8.38 -2.52 -17.87
C ARG A 222 7.46 -3.24 -16.87
N MET A 223 6.42 -3.95 -17.32
CA MET A 223 5.51 -4.68 -16.42
C MET A 223 6.28 -5.64 -15.49
N ASN A 224 7.21 -6.43 -16.05
CA ASN A 224 7.99 -7.40 -15.28
C ASN A 224 8.90 -6.74 -14.24
N THR A 225 9.37 -5.51 -14.47
CA THR A 225 10.17 -4.77 -13.48
C THR A 225 9.34 -4.44 -12.25
N ILE A 226 8.04 -4.15 -12.41
CA ILE A 226 7.14 -3.89 -11.30
C ILE A 226 6.71 -5.20 -10.63
N LEU A 227 6.31 -6.20 -11.43
CA LEU A 227 5.92 -7.51 -10.90
C LEU A 227 7.04 -8.19 -10.10
N GLY A 228 8.30 -7.94 -10.46
CA GLY A 228 9.45 -8.43 -9.69
C GLY A 228 9.51 -7.91 -8.24
N ARG A 229 8.88 -6.77 -7.93
CA ARG A 229 8.79 -6.27 -6.54
C ARG A 229 7.88 -7.16 -5.68
N PHE A 230 6.77 -7.62 -6.25
CA PHE A 230 5.88 -8.59 -5.60
C PHE A 230 6.58 -9.94 -5.38
N ASP A 231 7.44 -10.35 -6.32
CA ASP A 231 8.20 -11.60 -6.21
C ASP A 231 9.25 -11.54 -5.09
N VAL A 232 10.01 -10.45 -5.02
CA VAL A 232 10.98 -10.21 -3.93
C VAL A 232 10.26 -10.14 -2.59
N GLU A 233 9.10 -9.49 -2.55
CA GLU A 233 8.27 -9.40 -1.36
C GLU A 233 7.76 -10.77 -0.89
N TYR A 234 7.19 -11.57 -1.80
CA TYR A 234 6.74 -12.92 -1.48
C TYR A 234 7.89 -13.78 -0.95
N ALA A 235 9.06 -13.69 -1.59
CA ALA A 235 10.25 -14.43 -1.17
C ALA A 235 10.73 -14.04 0.24
N LEU A 236 10.65 -12.76 0.61
CA LEU A 236 10.98 -12.30 1.97
C LEU A 236 10.10 -13.01 3.01
N TRP A 237 8.78 -12.99 2.83
CA TRP A 237 7.84 -13.61 3.76
C TRP A 237 7.97 -15.13 3.79
N GLN A 238 8.15 -15.76 2.64
CA GLN A 238 8.34 -17.21 2.54
C GLN A 238 9.63 -17.66 3.22
N LYS A 239 10.73 -16.94 3.03
CA LYS A 239 12.02 -17.23 3.70
C LYS A 239 11.87 -17.10 5.21
N LEU A 240 11.16 -16.08 5.68
CA LEU A 240 10.89 -15.89 7.11
C LEU A 240 10.00 -17.00 7.67
N PHE A 241 8.94 -17.39 6.95
CA PHE A 241 8.09 -18.52 7.31
C PHE A 241 8.90 -19.80 7.51
N LEU A 242 9.76 -20.14 6.54
CA LEU A 242 10.61 -21.33 6.62
C LEU A 242 11.58 -21.26 7.82
N LYS A 243 12.16 -20.10 8.12
CA LYS A 243 13.03 -19.91 9.29
C LYS A 243 12.28 -20.13 10.61
N VAL A 244 11.06 -19.61 10.75
CA VAL A 244 10.27 -19.79 11.98
C VAL A 244 9.79 -21.24 12.14
N ILE A 245 9.41 -21.90 11.03
CA ILE A 245 9.05 -23.32 11.02
C ILE A 245 10.26 -24.21 11.37
N ASP A 246 11.43 -23.94 10.79
CA ASP A 246 12.65 -24.70 11.09
C ASP A 246 13.03 -24.56 12.57
N TYR A 247 12.96 -23.35 13.11
CA TYR A 247 13.12 -23.12 14.55
C TYR A 247 12.13 -23.94 15.39
N ARG A 248 10.85 -24.02 14.97
CA ARG A 248 9.85 -24.82 15.67
C ARG A 248 10.13 -26.32 15.61
N ILE A 249 10.64 -26.83 14.49
CA ILE A 249 10.98 -28.25 14.33
C ILE A 249 12.18 -28.63 15.22
N GLN A 250 13.17 -27.74 15.32
CA GLN A 250 14.40 -27.99 16.08
C GLN A 250 14.23 -27.89 17.60
N ASN A 251 13.12 -27.33 18.07
CA ASN A 251 12.89 -27.03 19.48
C ASN A 251 11.64 -27.74 20.02
N LYS A 252 11.69 -28.12 21.29
CA LYS A 252 10.52 -28.72 21.96
C LYS A 252 9.34 -27.73 22.02
N PRO A 253 8.08 -28.20 22.04
CA PRO A 253 6.92 -27.33 22.06
C PRO A 253 6.92 -26.23 23.13
N GLU A 254 7.49 -26.52 24.29
CA GLU A 254 7.62 -25.66 25.46
C GLU A 254 8.88 -24.78 25.48
N HIS A 255 9.77 -24.92 24.50
CA HIS A 255 10.99 -24.13 24.43
C HIS A 255 10.68 -22.64 24.27
N VAL A 256 11.48 -21.82 24.95
CA VAL A 256 11.35 -20.36 25.03
C VAL A 256 12.65 -19.74 24.52
N ALA A 257 12.57 -18.89 23.51
CA ALA A 257 13.73 -18.17 22.99
C ALA A 257 14.29 -17.17 24.02
N ASP A 258 15.60 -16.94 23.94
CA ASP A 258 16.33 -15.91 24.67
C ASP A 258 16.66 -14.68 23.82
N GLN A 259 16.34 -14.72 22.52
CA GLN A 259 16.57 -13.66 21.54
C GLN A 259 15.26 -13.06 21.00
N SER A 260 15.33 -11.78 20.61
CA SER A 260 14.22 -11.10 19.94
C SER A 260 13.98 -11.67 18.54
N PHE A 261 12.79 -11.43 18.00
CA PHE A 261 12.40 -11.93 16.68
C PHE A 261 13.43 -11.56 15.60
N GLN A 262 13.85 -10.30 15.58
CA GLN A 262 14.79 -9.80 14.56
C GLN A 262 16.20 -10.37 14.75
N ALA A 263 16.65 -10.52 16.00
CA ALA A 263 17.98 -11.06 16.31
C ALA A 263 18.10 -12.53 15.91
N LEU A 264 17.04 -13.30 16.19
CA LEU A 264 16.98 -14.73 15.92
C LEU A 264 16.81 -15.03 14.43
N PHE A 265 15.80 -14.43 13.79
CA PHE A 265 15.42 -14.79 12.43
C PHE A 265 16.12 -13.98 11.34
N ARG A 266 16.67 -12.80 11.67
CA ARG A 266 17.36 -11.90 10.73
C ARG A 266 16.60 -11.81 9.40
N PRO A 267 15.39 -11.23 9.41
CA PRO A 267 14.56 -11.10 8.21
C PRO A 267 15.25 -10.15 7.21
N ASP A 268 16.04 -10.73 6.31
CA ASP A 268 16.83 -10.07 5.27
C ASP A 268 16.49 -10.64 3.90
N PHE A 269 16.70 -9.83 2.85
CA PHE A 269 16.63 -10.29 1.46
C PHE A 269 17.76 -11.27 1.18
#